data_AF-A0A3B1CV32-F1
#
_entry.id   AF-A0A3B1CV32-F1
#
_cell.length_a   1.000
_cell.length_b   1.000
_cell.length_c   1.000
_cell.angle_alpha   90.00
_cell.angle_beta   90.00
_cell.angle_gamma   90.00
#
_symmetry.space_group_name_H-M   'P 1'
#
loop_
_entity.id
_entity.type
_entity.pdbx_description
1 polymer ?
#
loop_
_entity_poly.entity_id
_entity_poly.type
_entity_poly.pdbx_seq_one_letter_code
_entity_poly.pdbx_strand_id
1 'polypeptide(L)' 'MDSLKHKIEDLERGEILNALRESNWIKAKAARTLGITERMIGYKIRKYGIKSEMGKAEGTSLER' A
#
# COMPACT_ATOMS: atom_id res chain seq x y z
N MET A 1 -18.90 -15.01 -7.74
CA MET A 1 -18.32 -15.99 -6.80
C MET A 1 -16.91 -15.52 -6.47
N ASP A 2 -16.66 -15.14 -5.21
CA ASP A 2 -15.32 -14.77 -4.75
C ASP A 2 -14.41 -16.00 -4.78
N SER A 3 -13.61 -16.10 -5.84
CA SER A 3 -12.56 -17.09 -5.98
C SER A 3 -11.58 -16.98 -4.81
N LEU A 4 -10.97 -18.10 -4.42
CA LEU A 4 -9.85 -18.12 -3.47
C LEU A 4 -8.76 -17.11 -3.85
N LYS A 5 -8.53 -16.93 -5.16
CA LYS A 5 -7.58 -15.94 -5.68
C LYS A 5 -7.93 -14.52 -5.23
N HIS A 6 -9.20 -14.13 -5.30
CA HIS A 6 -9.65 -12.78 -4.93
C HIS A 6 -9.45 -12.54 -3.42
N LYS A 7 -9.81 -13.52 -2.58
CA LYS A 7 -9.62 -13.45 -1.12
C LYS A 7 -8.15 -13.28 -0.72
N ILE A 8 -7.24 -13.99 -1.40
CA ILE A 8 -5.81 -13.86 -1.16
C ILE A 8 -5.31 -12.46 -1.57
N GLU A 9 -5.79 -11.93 -2.70
CA GLU A 9 -5.43 -10.59 -3.16
C GLU A 9 -5.92 -9.50 -2.20
N ASP A 10 -7.11 -9.64 -1.64
CA ASP A 10 -7.65 -8.70 -0.64
C ASP A 10 -6.88 -8.73 0.67
N LEU A 11 -6.59 -9.92 1.20
CA LEU A 11 -5.76 -10.08 2.41
C LEU A 11 -4.36 -9.50 2.19
N GLU A 12 -3.73 -9.85 1.07
CA GLU A 12 -2.39 -9.33 0.74
C GLU A 12 -2.38 -7.81 0.59
N ARG A 13 -3.40 -7.23 -0.07
CA ARG A 13 -3.56 -5.78 -0.18
C ARG A 13 -3.69 -5.13 1.21
N GLY A 14 -4.48 -5.72 2.10
CA GLY A 14 -4.68 -5.25 3.47
C GLY A 14 -3.39 -5.20 4.27
N GLU A 15 -2.63 -6.30 4.26
CA GLU A 15 -1.34 -6.40 4.96
C GLU A 15 -0.32 -5.37 4.44
N ILE A 16 -0.25 -5.17 3.12
CA ILE A 16 0.65 -4.17 2.52
C ILE A 16 0.26 -2.76 2.94
N LEU A 17 -1.04 -2.44 2.92
CA LEU A 17 -1.52 -1.13 3.35
C LEU A 17 -1.21 -0.90 4.83
N ASN A 18 -1.39 -1.92 5.68
CA ASN A 18 -1.09 -1.81 7.10
C ASN A 18 0.39 -1.56 7.35
N ALA A 19 1.27 -2.39 6.76
CA ALA A 19 2.72 -2.24 6.89
C ALA A 19 3.22 -0.88 6.36
N LEU A 20 2.61 -0.35 5.28
CA LEU A 20 2.93 0.98 4.77
C LEU A 20 2.52 2.08 5.76
N ARG A 21 1.34 2.01 6.36
CA ARG A 21 0.90 3.00 7.38
C ARG A 21 1.82 3.00 8.61
N GLU A 22 2.11 1.83 9.17
CA GLU A 22 3.03 1.68 10.33
C GLU A 22 4.47 2.13 10.02
N SER A 23 4.82 2.13 8.74
CA SER A 23 6.13 2.52 8.25
C SER A 23 6.20 3.97 7.79
N ASN A 24 5.18 4.81 8.04
CA ASN A 24 5.09 6.17 7.49
C ASN A 24 5.32 6.19 5.96
N TRP A 25 4.78 5.21 5.25
CA TRP A 25 4.89 5.01 3.80
C TRP A 25 6.32 4.76 3.29
N ILE A 26 7.28 4.42 4.17
CA ILE A 26 8.63 4.01 3.79
C ILE A 26 8.62 2.56 3.29
N LYS A 27 8.72 2.37 1.98
CA LYS A 27 8.66 1.05 1.31
C LYS A 27 9.66 0.04 1.87
N ALA A 28 10.91 0.44 2.06
CA ALA A 28 11.95 -0.43 2.61
C ALA A 28 11.61 -0.93 4.02
N LYS A 29 11.00 -0.09 4.87
CA LYS A 29 10.59 -0.46 6.24
C LYS A 29 9.37 -1.39 6.20
N ALA A 30 8.36 -1.07 5.39
CA ALA A 30 7.19 -1.92 5.20
C ALA A 30 7.56 -3.31 4.64
N ALA A 31 8.48 -3.37 3.68
CA ALA A 31 8.99 -4.62 3.12
C ALA A 31 9.67 -5.49 4.19
N ARG A 32 10.50 -4.89 5.06
CA ARG A 32 11.12 -5.58 6.19
C ARG A 32 10.08 -6.14 7.16
N THR A 33 9.04 -5.36 7.48
CA THR A 33 7.93 -5.82 8.35
C THR A 33 7.22 -7.04 7.76
N LEU A 34 7.01 -7.05 6.44
CA LEU A 34 6.34 -8.16 5.74
C LEU A 34 7.27 -9.33 5.39
N GLY A 35 8.56 -9.25 5.72
CA GLY A 35 9.54 -10.30 5.38
C GLY A 35 9.80 -10.46 3.88
N ILE A 36 9.60 -9.41 3.08
CA ILE A 36 9.82 -9.42 1.62
C ILE A 36 10.85 -8.37 1.20
N THR A 37 11.26 -8.42 -0.07
CA THR A 37 12.16 -7.40 -0.62
C THR A 37 11.41 -6.12 -0.97
N GLU A 38 12.11 -4.98 -0.95
CA GLU A 38 11.56 -3.70 -1.38
C GLU A 38 11.06 -3.73 -2.84
N ARG A 39 11.71 -4.52 -3.70
CA ARG A 39 11.25 -4.74 -5.08
C ARG A 39 9.87 -5.40 -5.13
N MET A 40 9.66 -6.41 -4.28
CA MET A 40 8.41 -7.16 -4.22
C MET A 40 7.25 -6.29 -3.73
N ILE A 41 7.45 -5.51 -2.66
CA ILE A 41 6.42 -4.59 -2.18
C ILE A 41 6.11 -3.52 -3.25
N GLY A 42 7.14 -3.01 -3.95
CA GLY A 42 6.96 -2.06 -5.04
C GLY A 42 6.11 -2.61 -6.19
N TYR A 43 6.32 -3.88 -6.56
CA TYR A 43 5.47 -4.56 -7.54
C TYR A 43 4.03 -4.68 -7.06
N LYS A 44 3.81 -5.11 -5.81
CA LYS A 44 2.47 -5.31 -5.24
C LYS A 44 1.71 -3.99 -5.05
N ILE A 45 2.39 -2.90 -4.65
CA ILE A 45 1.81 -1.55 -4.60
C ILE A 45 1.25 -1.16 -5.97
N ARG A 46 2.01 -1.39 -7.05
CA ARG A 46 1.56 -1.11 -8.42
C ARG A 46 0.43 -2.04 -8.84
N LYS A 47 0.54 -3.34 -8.54
CA LYS A 47 -0.48 -4.37 -8.84
C LYS A 47 -1.83 -4.01 -8.22
N TYR A 48 -1.83 -3.57 -6.96
CA TYR A 48 -3.05 -3.27 -6.19
C TYR A 48 -3.47 -1.80 -6.25
N GLY A 49 -2.70 -0.93 -6.92
CA GLY A 49 -3.02 0.49 -7.01
C GLY A 49 -3.05 1.20 -5.65
N ILE A 50 -2.16 0.82 -4.73
CA ILE A 50 -2.05 1.43 -3.40
C ILE A 50 -1.44 2.84 -3.55
N LYS A 51 -2.11 3.86 -3.01
CA LYS A 51 -1.69 5.27 -3.09
C LYS A 51 -1.50 5.84 -1.69
N SER A 52 -0.45 6.64 -1.51
CA SER A 52 -0.19 7.35 -0.25
C SER A 52 -1.24 8.42 0.00
N GLU A 53 -1.70 8.51 1.25
CA GLU A 53 -2.61 9.56 1.71
C GLU A 53 -1.88 10.86 2.07
N MET A 54 -0.54 10.80 2.21
CA MET A 54 0.30 11.94 2.63
C MET A 54 0.26 13.12 1.64
N GLY A 55 -0.02 12.86 0.36
CA GLY A 55 -0.08 13.89 -0.69
C GLY A 55 -1.44 14.58 -0.85
N LYS A 56 -2.45 14.25 -0.05
CA LYS A 56 -3.80 14.85 -0.16
C LYS A 56 -3.98 16.11 0.69
N ALA A 57 -3.03 16.46 1.56
CA ALA A 57 -3.14 17.62 2.45
C ALA A 57 -2.73 18.96 1.81
N GLU A 58 -2.20 18.97 0.58
CA GLU A 58 -1.56 20.16 -0.01
C GLU A 58 -2.32 20.75 -1.22
N GLY A 59 -3.62 20.46 -1.36
CA GLY A 59 -4.42 20.85 -2.52
C GLY A 59 -5.86 21.29 -2.24
N THR A 60 -6.16 21.78 -1.03
CA THR A 60 -7.41 22.51 -0.75
C THR A 60 -7.10 23.96 -0.41
N SER A 61 -6.59 24.69 -1.40
CA SER A 61 -6.59 26.15 -1.38
C SER A 61 -6.95 26.63 -2.78
N LEU A 62 -7.97 27.48 -2.86
CA LEU A 62 -8.53 28.18 -4.03
C LEU A 62 -9.63 27.44 -4.81
N GLU A 63 -10.80 27.32 -4.18
CA GLU A 63 -12.02 27.82 -4.82
C GLU A 63 -12.46 29.08 -4.07
N ARG A 64 -12.04 30.23 -4.60
CA ARG A 64 -12.69 31.55 -4.44
C ARG A 64 -12.92 32.09 -5.84
#